data_AF-A0A6G4LNZ1-F1
#
_entry.id   AF-A0A6G4LNZ1-F1
#
_cell.length_a   1.000
_cell.length_b   1.000
_cell.length_c   1.000
_cell.angle_alpha   90.00
_cell.angle_beta   90.00
_cell.angle_gamma   90.00
#
_symmetry.space_group_name_H-M   'P 1'
#
loop_
_entity.id
_entity.type
_entity.pdbx_description
1 polymer ?
#
loop_
_entity_poly.entity_id
_entity_poly.type
_entity_poly.pdbx_seq_one_letter_code
_entity_poly.pdbx_strand_id
1 'polypeptide(L)' 'MMISSSHHTREQFEHCLAAIRQASVEILLLLNVHVSEGKDPRWLLEQLDSA' A
#
# COMPACT_ATOMS: atom_id res chain seq x y z
N MET A 1 14.95 14.06 -24.73
CA MET A 1 15.42 13.74 -23.38
C MET A 1 14.32 13.78 -22.30
N MET A 2 13.02 13.89 -22.63
CA MET A 2 11.94 14.01 -21.63
C MET A 2 11.38 12.69 -21.09
N ILE A 3 11.54 11.57 -21.82
CA ILE A 3 10.99 10.26 -21.44
C ILE A 3 11.66 9.70 -20.17
N SER A 4 12.93 10.04 -19.93
CA SER A 4 13.67 9.54 -18.76
C SER A 4 13.13 10.10 -17.43
N SER A 5 12.59 11.32 -17.44
CA SER A 5 12.06 11.94 -16.21
C SER A 5 10.75 11.30 -15.76
N SER A 6 9.81 11.04 -16.69
CA SER A 6 8.53 10.40 -16.38
C SER A 6 8.70 8.93 -15.98
N HIS A 7 9.67 8.22 -16.59
CA HIS A 7 10.00 6.85 -16.20
C HIS A 7 10.55 6.80 -14.77
N HIS A 8 11.47 7.71 -14.44
CA HIS A 8 12.03 7.81 -13.10
C HIS A 8 10.98 8.17 -12.03
N THR A 9 10.10 9.13 -12.31
CA THR A 9 8.98 9.45 -11.40
C THR A 9 8.06 8.25 -11.20
N ARG A 10 7.79 7.46 -12.26
CA ARG A 10 6.95 6.26 -12.15
C ARG A 10 7.62 5.19 -11.31
N GLU A 11 8.91 4.94 -11.49
CA GLU A 11 9.67 3.99 -10.65
C GLU A 11 9.67 4.41 -9.18
N GLN A 12 9.91 5.69 -8.89
CA GLN A 12 9.86 6.21 -7.52
C GLN A 12 8.46 6.07 -6.92
N PHE A 13 7.41 6.35 -7.70
CA PHE A 13 6.03 6.17 -7.26
C PHE A 13 5.72 4.72 -6.91
N GLU A 14 6.06 3.76 -7.79
CA GLU A 14 5.84 2.33 -7.54
C GLU A 14 6.66 1.84 -6.34
N HIS A 15 7.88 2.33 -6.17
CA HIS A 15 8.71 2.00 -5.00
C HIS A 15 8.07 2.48 -3.70
N CYS A 16 7.64 3.75 -3.64
CA CYS A 16 6.94 4.30 -2.48
C CYS A 16 5.61 3.58 -2.23
N LEU A 17 4.85 3.28 -3.28
CA LEU A 17 3.58 2.57 -3.17
C LEU A 17 3.77 1.15 -2.63
N ALA A 18 4.82 0.44 -3.08
CA ALA A 18 5.17 -0.89 -2.57
C ALA A 18 5.52 -0.85 -1.08
N ALA A 19 6.32 0.15 -0.66
CA ALA A 19 6.66 0.33 0.75
C ALA A 19 5.41 0.59 1.62
N ILE A 20 4.49 1.43 1.14
CA ILE A 20 3.22 1.70 1.83
C ILE A 20 2.36 0.44 1.93
N ARG A 21 2.25 -0.35 0.85
CA ARG A 21 1.51 -1.62 0.85
C ARG A 21 2.09 -2.60 1.87
N GLN A 22 3.41 -2.75 1.89
CA GLN A 22 4.09 -3.66 2.82
C GLN A 22 3.87 -3.24 4.28
N ALA A 23 4.08 -1.96 4.61
CA ALA A 23 3.84 -1.45 5.95
C ALA A 23 2.37 -1.63 6.39
N SER A 24 1.42 -1.45 5.46
CA SER A 24 0.00 -1.65 5.73
C SER A 24 -0.32 -3.10 6.09
N VAL A 25 0.27 -4.07 5.40
CA VAL A 25 0.11 -5.50 5.72
C VAL A 25 0.68 -5.82 7.10
N GLU A 26 1.85 -5.29 7.44
CA GLU A 26 2.48 -5.50 8.74
C GLU A 26 1.63 -4.93 9.89
N ILE A 27 1.10 -3.72 9.73
CA ILE A 27 0.17 -3.12 10.71
C ILE A 27 -1.07 -3.98 10.89
N LEU A 28 -1.68 -4.46 9.81
CA LEU A 28 -2.86 -5.32 9.89
C LEU A 28 -2.55 -6.65 10.59
N LEU A 29 -1.39 -7.26 10.33
CA LEU A 29 -0.95 -8.45 11.04
C LEU A 29 -0.80 -8.20 12.55
N LEU A 30 -0.24 -7.05 12.95
CA LEU A 30 -0.16 -6.65 14.36
C LEU A 30 -1.53 -6.47 15.01
N LEU A 31 -2.53 -6.02 14.25
CA LEU A 31 -3.92 -5.92 14.69
C LEU A 31 -4.66 -7.27 14.64
N ASN A 32 -3.97 -8.38 14.34
CA ASN A 32 -4.53 -9.73 14.15
C ASN A 32 -5.53 -9.82 12.99
N VAL A 33 -5.44 -8.89 12.04
CA VAL A 33 -6.33 -8.74 10.89
C VAL A 33 -5.69 -9.42 9.68
N HIS A 34 -6.28 -10.54 9.25
CA HIS A 34 -5.77 -11.32 8.11
C HIS A 34 -6.40 -10.81 6.80
N VAL A 35 -5.57 -10.26 5.92
CA VAL A 35 -5.98 -9.86 4.57
C VAL A 35 -5.95 -11.09 3.68
N SER A 36 -7.10 -11.64 3.32
CA SER A 36 -7.17 -12.58 2.21
C SER A 36 -7.11 -11.79 0.90
N GLU A 37 -6.51 -12.37 -0.14
CA GLU A 37 -6.58 -11.80 -1.49
C GLU A 37 -8.06 -11.56 -1.87
N GLY A 38 -8.39 -10.34 -2.28
CA GLY A 38 -9.74 -9.96 -2.71
C GLY A 38 -10.51 -9.01 -1.79
N LYS A 39 -9.96 -8.55 -0.66
CA LYS A 39 -10.60 -7.48 0.13
C LYS A 39 -10.40 -6.11 -0.55
N ASP A 40 -11.48 -5.33 -0.63
CA ASP A 40 -11.45 -3.97 -1.16
C ASP A 40 -10.44 -3.11 -0.36
N PRO A 41 -9.61 -2.28 -1.01
CA PRO A 41 -8.63 -1.44 -0.30
C PRO A 41 -9.26 -0.49 0.74
N ARG A 42 -10.55 -0.16 0.62
CA ARG A 42 -11.27 0.63 1.64
C ARG A 42 -11.46 -0.10 2.96
N TRP A 43 -11.48 -1.43 2.95
CA TRP A 43 -11.63 -2.22 4.16
C TRP A 43 -10.47 -1.99 5.16
N LEU A 44 -9.25 -1.70 4.66
CA LEU A 44 -8.14 -1.29 5.53
C LEU A 44 -8.46 0.02 6.26
N LEU A 45 -9.02 1.00 5.54
CA LEU A 45 -9.37 2.30 6.14
C LEU A 45 -10.43 2.14 7.22
N GLU A 46 -11.45 1.31 6.98
CA GLU A 46 -12.49 1.00 7.97
C GLU A 46 -11.92 0.33 9.24
N GLN A 47 -10.93 -0.56 9.07
CA GLN A 47 -10.26 -1.21 10.21
C GLN A 47 -9.38 -0.24 11.00
N LEU A 48 -8.76 0.74 10.34
CA LEU A 48 -7.98 1.77 11.01
C LEU A 48 -8.87 2.74 11.82
N ASP A 49 -10.06 3.06 11.31
CA ASP A 49 -11.03 3.93 12.02
C ASP A 49 -11.69 3.24 13.22
N SER A 50 -11.72 1.90 13.24
CA SER A 50 -12.40 1.12 14.28
C SER A 50 -11.51 0.71 15.47
N ALA A 51 -10.20 0.98 15.40
CA ALA A 51 -9.21 0.68 16.44
C ALA A 51 -9.03 1.85 17.42
#